data_AF-A0A354M1E3-F1
#
_entry.id   AF-A0A354M1E3-F1
#
_cell.length_a   1.000
_cell.length_b   1.000
_cell.length_c   1.000
_cell.angle_alpha   90.00
_cell.angle_beta   90.00
_cell.angle_gamma   90.00
#
_symmetry.space_group_name_H-M   'P 1'
#
loop_
_entity.id
_entity.type
_entity.pdbx_description
1 polymer ?
#
loop_
_entity_poly.entity_id
_entity_poly.type
_entity_poly.pdbx_seq_one_letter_code
_entity_poly.pdbx_strand_id
1 'polypeptide(L)'
;MKKSTFFTGLLTLMFSTSAIAQDLTIEAADFIIEESGRLDKLTGCIQNTGESTRICLGEVDFGENGDKYAAAGIVFANGWSTDGWAVLHAGQDYESSKPFTQMTIDETNGYQIYYTFADSMAYLKGPNHDGVFEGIAIPGTQYVKPIGKQKVWLTFVAGNGNIRSVKFFENQLSPEDFVQEGDGRPGWWGAPVLRFPSERSGYSDISVKKLSTESTPAVPMGEDSEFKDVRINEESGAWGWLKAGFIADYGDVDFGNGYDQVIVYVKKDADPSVSRFLEVYIDEVKEENMIASIWADLHMKEFYPIAKSFKPITGTHKVLVKWAGEGPDLLAVEFSKGANWDEGLICGVQIVDQLPSENAFRVKFEGCVEGSAEPWAYDVLANGRYESSGNIGYTKNGTVLYLYDPNSDDALIDFGNGEYKSIVVDHACDKTWLGELEDASFDFYVDLDPSMQYTKDDWATNLASILEGHEPIARVRIQGTTAWGIRKHTAGAITGDLSGKHDLYIVYNIKNDASAGANVFNIYFDKEDITGVQNISADVKGVEVYASNGKIMVNTVNPVKVTVYTLSGAAMYETVASSGTNTYDAASGFYIVKITDENGNLATYKVLVK
;
A
#
# COMPACT_ATOMS: atom_id res chain seq x y z
N MET A 1 -0.93 -31.17 10.82
CA MET A 1 -0.66 -30.63 9.47
C MET A 1 -0.16 -29.21 9.68
N LYS A 2 1.17 -28.97 9.59
CA LYS A 2 1.75 -27.63 9.73
C LYS A 2 1.24 -26.78 8.56
N LYS A 3 0.50 -25.70 8.84
CA LYS A 3 0.12 -24.71 7.80
C LYS A 3 1.28 -23.72 7.71
N SER A 4 2.20 -23.94 6.79
CA SER A 4 3.21 -22.95 6.40
C SER A 4 2.61 -22.08 5.30
N THR A 5 2.48 -20.79 5.57
CA THR A 5 2.00 -19.80 4.59
C THR A 5 3.24 -19.14 3.98
N PHE A 6 3.54 -19.45 2.72
CA PHE A 6 4.65 -18.87 1.96
C PHE A 6 4.15 -17.71 1.10
N PHE A 7 4.76 -16.54 1.19
CA PHE A 7 4.57 -15.42 0.27
C PHE A 7 5.93 -14.76 -0.02
N THR A 8 6.14 -14.22 -1.23
CA THR A 8 7.44 -13.78 -1.81
C THR A 8 7.45 -12.31 -2.21
N GLY A 9 8.52 -11.56 -1.91
CA GLY A 9 8.75 -10.14 -2.26
C GLY A 9 10.01 -9.59 -1.57
N LEU A 10 10.38 -8.34 -1.80
CA LEU A 10 11.77 -7.87 -1.80
C LEU A 10 12.19 -7.15 -0.50
N LEU A 11 13.39 -7.46 0.01
CA LEU A 11 14.07 -6.71 1.07
C LEU A 11 14.41 -5.26 0.66
N THR A 12 13.68 -4.26 1.19
CA THR A 12 14.08 -2.85 1.06
C THR A 12 14.98 -2.43 2.23
N LEU A 13 16.29 -2.35 1.97
CA LEU A 13 17.28 -1.65 2.79
C LEU A 13 17.07 -0.13 2.64
N MET A 14 16.37 0.52 3.57
CA MET A 14 16.38 1.99 3.63
C MET A 14 17.63 2.45 4.36
N PHE A 15 18.57 3.06 3.61
CA PHE A 15 19.71 3.76 4.21
C PHE A 15 19.27 5.19 4.54
N SER A 16 18.98 5.46 5.81
CA SER A 16 18.77 6.83 6.30
C SER A 16 20.05 7.38 6.94
N THR A 17 20.36 8.63 6.66
CA THR A 17 21.55 9.32 7.19
C THR A 17 21.27 9.92 8.55
N SER A 18 21.13 9.07 9.57
CA SER A 18 21.50 9.40 10.96
C SER A 18 21.61 8.10 11.77
N ALA A 19 22.75 7.88 12.44
CA ALA A 19 23.08 6.70 13.25
C ALA A 19 22.69 5.36 12.59
N ILE A 20 23.57 4.88 11.71
CA ILE A 20 23.41 3.73 10.79
C ILE A 20 22.66 2.56 11.44
N ALA A 21 21.39 2.39 11.05
CA ALA A 21 20.55 1.25 11.36
C ALA A 21 20.11 0.59 10.05
N GLN A 22 20.13 -0.74 10.00
CA GLN A 22 19.44 -1.50 8.98
C GLN A 22 18.02 -1.80 9.48
N ASP A 23 17.04 -1.19 8.84
CA ASP A 23 15.64 -1.55 9.04
C ASP A 23 15.32 -2.80 8.22
N LEU A 24 14.90 -3.88 8.88
CA LEU A 24 14.16 -4.97 8.24
C LEU A 24 12.68 -4.62 8.33
N THR A 25 12.19 -3.98 7.28
CA THR A 25 10.76 -3.79 7.11
C THR A 25 10.11 -5.14 6.80
N ILE A 26 9.04 -5.47 7.50
CA ILE A 26 8.25 -6.66 7.21
C ILE A 26 7.47 -6.37 5.94
N GLU A 27 8.04 -6.72 4.79
CA GLU A 27 7.28 -6.82 3.55
C GLU A 27 6.62 -8.20 3.50
N ALA A 28 5.41 -8.28 2.95
CA ALA A 28 4.43 -9.39 2.92
C ALA A 28 4.92 -10.79 2.45
N ALA A 29 6.22 -10.99 2.37
CA ALA A 29 6.88 -11.52 1.21
C ALA A 29 8.26 -12.14 1.55
N ASP A 30 8.84 -11.87 2.72
CA ASP A 30 10.17 -12.38 3.10
C ASP A 30 10.19 -13.19 4.40
N PHE A 31 9.03 -13.35 5.06
CA PHE A 31 8.94 -14.01 6.35
C PHE A 31 8.03 -15.24 6.35
N ILE A 32 8.38 -16.23 7.18
CA ILE A 32 7.57 -17.43 7.42
C ILE A 32 6.94 -17.28 8.80
N ILE A 33 5.62 -17.15 8.85
CA ILE A 33 4.87 -17.29 10.12
C ILE A 33 4.59 -18.77 10.36
N GLU A 34 5.02 -19.27 11.50
CA GLU A 34 4.66 -20.59 12.01
C GLU A 34 3.73 -20.47 13.21
N GLU A 35 2.84 -21.46 13.32
CA GLU A 35 1.86 -21.63 14.40
C GLU A 35 0.75 -20.57 14.44
N SER A 36 1.02 -19.37 14.94
CA SER A 36 0.05 -18.29 15.14
C SER A 36 0.59 -16.94 14.65
N GLY A 37 -0.28 -15.93 14.58
CA GLY A 37 0.00 -14.69 13.85
C GLY A 37 -0.51 -14.74 12.40
N ARG A 38 -0.92 -13.60 11.88
CA ARG A 38 -1.45 -13.48 10.52
C ARG A 38 -0.96 -12.19 9.89
N LEU A 39 -0.39 -12.28 8.69
CA LEU A 39 -0.18 -11.09 7.87
C LEU A 39 -1.55 -10.50 7.51
N ASP A 40 -1.78 -9.27 7.93
CA ASP A 40 -2.89 -8.48 7.44
C ASP A 40 -2.47 -7.83 6.12
N LYS A 41 -3.11 -8.26 5.03
CA LYS A 41 -2.82 -7.76 3.68
C LYS A 41 -3.20 -6.30 3.50
N LEU A 42 -4.15 -5.79 4.29
CA LEU A 42 -4.54 -4.39 4.24
C LEU A 42 -3.46 -3.52 4.89
N THR A 43 -2.89 -3.98 6.00
CA THR A 43 -1.95 -3.17 6.79
C THR A 43 -0.48 -3.45 6.55
N GLY A 44 -0.14 -4.60 5.95
CA GLY A 44 1.24 -5.07 5.82
C GLY A 44 1.84 -5.55 7.15
N CYS A 45 1.11 -5.44 8.27
CA CYS A 45 1.58 -5.86 9.58
C CYS A 45 1.30 -7.34 9.86
N ILE A 46 2.12 -7.95 10.71
CA ILE A 46 1.80 -9.26 11.30
C ILE A 46 0.96 -9.01 12.54
N GLN A 47 -0.29 -9.45 12.50
CA GLN A 47 -1.26 -9.27 13.57
C GLN A 47 -1.47 -10.53 14.40
N ASN A 48 -2.06 -10.35 15.58
CA ASN A 48 -2.46 -11.44 16.49
C ASN A 48 -1.27 -12.35 16.84
N THR A 49 -0.12 -11.72 17.13
CA THR A 49 1.06 -12.43 17.60
C THR A 49 0.95 -12.72 19.10
N GLY A 50 1.67 -13.73 19.58
CA GLY A 50 1.77 -14.06 21.01
C GLY A 50 2.74 -15.22 21.25
N GLU A 51 2.64 -15.88 22.41
CA GLU A 51 3.62 -16.89 22.86
C GLU A 51 3.83 -18.08 21.91
N SER A 52 2.82 -18.42 21.10
CA SER A 52 2.93 -19.48 20.08
C SER A 52 3.53 -18.98 18.76
N THR A 53 3.61 -17.67 18.55
CA THR A 53 4.06 -17.12 17.27
C THR A 53 5.55 -17.34 17.08
N ARG A 54 5.92 -17.87 15.91
CA ARG A 54 7.31 -17.91 15.46
C ARG A 54 7.40 -17.34 14.05
N ILE A 55 8.33 -16.42 13.85
CA ILE A 55 8.46 -15.73 12.57
C ILE A 55 9.91 -15.83 12.11
N CYS A 56 10.16 -16.51 10.99
CA CYS A 56 11.45 -16.40 10.30
C CYS A 56 11.47 -15.07 9.54
N LEU A 57 12.36 -14.15 9.87
CA LEU A 57 12.48 -12.81 9.28
C LEU A 57 13.38 -12.76 8.03
N GLY A 58 13.87 -13.92 7.57
CA GLY A 58 14.82 -14.01 6.47
C GLY A 58 16.27 -14.04 6.94
N GLU A 59 17.21 -13.85 6.00
CA GLU A 59 18.66 -13.92 6.24
C GLU A 59 19.24 -12.53 6.55
N VAL A 60 19.99 -12.43 7.63
CA VAL A 60 20.72 -11.23 8.06
C VAL A 60 22.21 -11.55 8.08
N ASP A 61 23.02 -10.65 7.50
CA ASP A 61 24.48 -10.75 7.55
C ASP A 61 25.01 -9.99 8.76
N PHE A 62 25.45 -10.72 9.79
CA PHE A 62 26.03 -10.16 11.01
C PHE A 62 27.51 -9.79 10.86
N GLY A 63 28.09 -9.97 9.66
CA GLY A 63 29.50 -9.79 9.38
C GLY A 63 30.34 -10.99 9.85
N GLU A 64 31.57 -11.09 9.33
CA GLU A 64 32.47 -12.24 9.58
C GLU A 64 32.66 -12.55 11.07
N ASN A 65 32.76 -11.52 11.91
CA ASN A 65 32.97 -11.64 13.35
C ASN A 65 31.70 -11.42 14.18
N GLY A 66 30.55 -11.15 13.56
CA GLY A 66 29.29 -10.85 14.27
C GLY A 66 29.21 -9.44 14.88
N ASP A 67 30.09 -8.52 14.45
CA ASP A 67 30.21 -7.16 15.02
C ASP A 67 29.47 -6.09 14.20
N LYS A 68 28.71 -6.49 13.18
CA LYS A 68 28.02 -5.52 12.32
C LYS A 68 26.93 -4.75 13.07
N TYR A 69 26.29 -5.37 14.08
CA TYR A 69 25.21 -4.74 14.83
C TYR A 69 25.47 -4.79 16.33
N ALA A 70 25.16 -3.69 17.00
CA ALA A 70 25.33 -3.52 18.45
C ALA A 70 24.00 -3.56 19.22
N ALA A 71 22.88 -3.31 18.54
CA ALA A 71 21.54 -3.37 19.13
C ALA A 71 20.50 -3.87 18.13
N ALA A 72 19.33 -4.25 18.65
CA ALA A 72 18.16 -4.59 17.84
C ALA A 72 16.91 -3.92 18.40
N GLY A 73 15.90 -3.76 17.56
CA GLY A 73 14.60 -3.22 17.93
C GLY A 73 13.44 -3.92 17.25
N ILE A 74 12.25 -3.79 17.81
CA ILE A 74 10.99 -4.23 17.22
C ILE A 74 10.01 -3.06 17.26
N VAL A 75 9.44 -2.74 16.10
CA VAL A 75 8.34 -1.78 15.99
C VAL A 75 7.04 -2.54 16.23
N PHE A 76 6.49 -2.37 17.43
CA PHE A 76 5.45 -3.23 17.96
C PHE A 76 4.34 -2.41 18.62
N ALA A 77 3.10 -2.85 18.41
CA ALA A 77 1.92 -2.39 19.11
C ALA A 77 1.40 -3.54 19.98
N ASN A 78 1.80 -3.53 21.24
CA ASN A 78 1.45 -4.55 22.23
C ASN A 78 0.12 -4.19 22.88
N GLY A 79 -0.94 -4.92 22.55
CA GLY A 79 -2.36 -4.59 22.72
C GLY A 79 -2.76 -3.95 24.05
N TRP A 80 -3.52 -4.68 24.87
CA TRP A 80 -4.06 -4.18 26.13
C TRP A 80 -3.64 -5.09 27.29
N SER A 81 -3.29 -4.49 28.42
CA SER A 81 -2.99 -5.16 29.70
C SER A 81 -2.02 -6.34 29.57
N THR A 82 -1.03 -6.21 28.69
CA THR A 82 -0.08 -7.26 28.37
C THR A 82 1.31 -6.67 28.27
N ASP A 83 2.25 -7.23 29.02
CA ASP A 83 3.68 -6.97 28.90
C ASP A 83 4.39 -8.28 28.54
N GLY A 84 5.65 -8.20 28.12
CA GLY A 84 6.42 -9.41 27.85
C GLY A 84 7.78 -9.16 27.22
N TRP A 85 8.20 -10.14 26.42
CA TRP A 85 9.49 -10.10 25.73
C TRP A 85 9.36 -10.62 24.31
N ALA A 86 9.98 -9.88 23.39
CA ALA A 86 10.32 -10.36 22.07
C ALA A 86 11.76 -10.90 22.09
N VAL A 87 11.99 -12.09 21.52
CA VAL A 87 13.30 -12.75 21.51
C VAL A 87 13.71 -13.03 20.08
N LEU A 88 14.93 -12.61 19.72
CA LEU A 88 15.51 -12.90 18.41
C LEU A 88 16.54 -14.03 18.50
N HIS A 89 16.42 -14.97 17.56
CA HIS A 89 17.27 -16.14 17.43
C HIS A 89 17.95 -16.16 16.06
N ALA A 90 19.13 -16.76 15.97
CA ALA A 90 19.85 -16.95 14.72
C ALA A 90 20.12 -18.44 14.48
N GLY A 91 19.79 -18.94 13.29
CA GLY A 91 20.05 -20.31 12.86
C GLY A 91 19.19 -20.77 11.69
N GLN A 92 19.58 -21.88 11.06
CA GLN A 92 18.99 -22.37 9.81
C GLN A 92 17.49 -22.69 9.91
N ASP A 93 17.06 -23.16 11.08
CA ASP A 93 15.68 -23.41 11.48
C ASP A 93 15.48 -22.99 12.94
N TYR A 94 14.23 -22.82 13.37
CA TYR A 94 13.93 -22.38 14.73
C TYR A 94 14.48 -23.34 15.79
N GLU A 95 14.32 -24.65 15.60
CA GLU A 95 14.70 -25.67 16.56
C GLU A 95 16.22 -25.73 16.82
N SER A 96 17.04 -25.43 15.82
CA SER A 96 18.50 -25.32 15.94
C SER A 96 19.00 -23.91 16.27
N SER A 97 18.15 -22.90 16.08
CA SER A 97 18.51 -21.50 16.31
C SER A 97 18.90 -21.22 17.76
N LYS A 98 19.78 -20.24 17.96
CA LYS A 98 20.21 -19.78 19.28
C LYS A 98 19.75 -18.35 19.52
N PRO A 99 19.17 -18.05 20.69
CA PRO A 99 18.81 -16.68 21.04
C PRO A 99 20.06 -15.83 21.11
N PHE A 100 20.01 -14.63 20.55
CA PHE A 100 21.13 -13.68 20.59
C PHE A 100 20.75 -12.35 21.25
N THR A 101 19.46 -11.98 21.26
CA THR A 101 18.98 -10.82 21.98
C THR A 101 17.52 -10.95 22.41
N GLN A 102 17.09 -10.12 23.36
CA GLN A 102 15.72 -9.97 23.85
C GLN A 102 15.38 -8.49 23.94
N MET A 103 14.09 -8.14 23.82
CA MET A 103 13.57 -6.79 24.01
C MET A 103 12.35 -6.89 24.91
N THR A 104 12.33 -6.12 26.00
CA THR A 104 11.15 -5.95 26.85
C THR A 104 10.10 -5.14 26.08
N ILE A 105 8.85 -5.58 26.13
CA ILE A 105 7.72 -4.93 25.48
C ILE A 105 6.65 -4.61 26.54
N ASP A 106 6.25 -3.35 26.62
CA ASP A 106 5.16 -2.87 27.49
C ASP A 106 3.86 -2.72 26.70
N GLU A 107 2.74 -2.65 27.39
CA GLU A 107 1.44 -2.22 26.84
C GLU A 107 1.55 -0.89 26.06
N THR A 108 1.02 -0.86 24.84
CA THR A 108 1.01 0.33 23.97
C THR A 108 -0.33 1.04 23.93
N ASN A 109 -1.30 0.59 24.74
CA ASN A 109 -2.67 1.11 24.75
C ASN A 109 -3.34 1.03 23.38
N GLY A 110 -3.18 -0.09 22.67
CA GLY A 110 -3.86 -0.34 21.41
C GLY A 110 -3.00 -1.08 20.40
N TYR A 111 -3.67 -1.86 19.56
CA TYR A 111 -3.05 -2.71 18.53
C TYR A 111 -2.49 -1.94 17.33
N GLN A 112 -2.59 -0.61 17.34
CA GLN A 112 -2.16 0.24 16.24
C GLN A 112 -1.37 1.48 16.68
N ILE A 113 -0.98 1.51 17.96
CA ILE A 113 -0.03 2.50 18.50
C ILE A 113 1.33 1.81 18.55
N TYR A 114 2.21 2.12 17.60
CA TYR A 114 3.50 1.44 17.48
C TYR A 114 4.62 2.21 18.18
N TYR A 115 5.41 1.51 18.97
CA TYR A 115 6.67 2.01 19.51
C TYR A 115 7.82 1.14 19.05
N THR A 116 9.02 1.72 18.98
CA THR A 116 10.24 0.94 18.77
C THR A 116 10.79 0.54 20.13
N PHE A 117 10.52 -0.69 20.54
CA PHE A 117 11.17 -1.32 21.68
C PHE A 117 12.54 -1.80 21.23
N ALA A 118 13.60 -1.36 21.88
CA ALA A 118 14.95 -1.68 21.42
C ALA A 118 15.86 -2.02 22.59
N ASP A 119 16.86 -2.85 22.34
CA ASP A 119 17.88 -3.15 23.33
C ASP A 119 19.23 -3.45 22.69
N SER A 120 20.30 -3.19 23.43
CA SER A 120 21.64 -3.66 23.09
C SER A 120 21.65 -5.18 23.03
N MET A 121 22.44 -5.75 22.11
CA MET A 121 22.51 -7.20 21.93
C MET A 121 22.81 -7.92 23.25
N ALA A 122 21.94 -8.83 23.68
CA ALA A 122 22.05 -9.45 25.00
C ALA A 122 23.37 -10.22 25.21
N TYR A 123 23.97 -10.77 24.15
CA TYR A 123 25.30 -11.41 24.24
C TYR A 123 26.43 -10.44 24.63
N LEU A 124 26.25 -9.12 24.47
CA LEU A 124 27.22 -8.10 24.89
C LEU A 124 27.15 -7.78 26.38
N LYS A 125 26.03 -8.09 27.05
CA LYS A 125 25.78 -7.71 28.45
C LYS A 125 26.30 -8.73 29.47
N GLY A 126 26.70 -9.91 29.02
CA GLY A 126 27.17 -11.00 29.90
C GLY A 126 26.03 -11.65 30.71
N PRO A 127 26.34 -12.52 31.70
CA PRO A 127 25.35 -13.28 32.45
C PRO A 127 24.52 -12.46 33.44
N ASN A 128 24.93 -11.22 33.75
CA ASN A 128 24.21 -10.29 34.59
C ASN A 128 23.69 -9.16 33.70
N HIS A 129 22.46 -9.31 33.23
CA HIS A 129 21.81 -8.38 32.32
C HIS A 129 21.34 -7.14 33.12
N ASP A 130 22.25 -6.20 33.42
CA ASP A 130 21.99 -4.99 34.21
C ASP A 130 21.30 -3.88 33.37
N GLY A 131 20.22 -4.24 32.68
CA GLY A 131 19.28 -3.28 32.09
C GLY A 131 18.21 -2.87 33.12
N VAL A 132 17.53 -1.74 32.88
CA VAL A 132 16.55 -1.12 33.79
C VAL A 132 15.35 -2.04 34.13
N PHE A 133 15.17 -3.16 33.41
CA PHE A 133 14.21 -4.23 33.70
C PHE A 133 14.96 -5.53 33.97
N GLU A 134 14.94 -5.98 35.22
CA GLU A 134 15.58 -7.21 35.69
C GLU A 134 14.91 -8.45 35.06
N GLY A 135 15.66 -9.26 34.30
CA GLY A 135 15.24 -10.60 33.92
C GLY A 135 15.80 -11.13 32.59
N ILE A 136 16.13 -12.43 32.59
CA ILE A 136 16.30 -13.19 31.35
C ILE A 136 14.91 -13.66 30.92
N ALA A 137 14.46 -13.27 29.72
CA ALA A 137 13.14 -13.62 29.18
C ALA A 137 12.86 -15.13 29.33
N ILE A 138 13.88 -15.96 29.07
CA ILE A 138 13.82 -17.41 29.26
C ILE A 138 14.87 -17.82 30.30
N PRO A 139 14.48 -18.16 31.54
CA PRO A 139 15.43 -18.51 32.61
C PRO A 139 16.46 -19.58 32.20
N GLY A 140 17.74 -19.34 32.50
CA GLY A 140 18.84 -20.25 32.14
C GLY A 140 19.31 -20.16 30.69
N THR A 141 18.80 -19.20 29.92
CA THR A 141 19.24 -18.98 28.53
C THR A 141 20.63 -18.37 28.45
N GLN A 142 21.46 -18.95 27.59
CA GLN A 142 22.74 -18.37 27.19
C GLN A 142 22.58 -17.71 25.82
N TYR A 143 22.81 -16.40 25.76
CA TYR A 143 22.80 -15.65 24.50
C TYR A 143 24.09 -15.90 23.71
N VAL A 144 23.94 -16.18 22.42
CA VAL A 144 25.04 -16.54 21.52
C VAL A 144 25.21 -15.47 20.46
N LYS A 145 26.45 -15.01 20.25
CA LYS A 145 26.79 -14.05 19.20
C LYS A 145 26.64 -14.69 17.81
N PRO A 146 25.75 -14.19 16.94
CA PRO A 146 25.62 -14.69 15.57
C PRO A 146 26.79 -14.18 14.71
N ILE A 147 27.25 -15.00 13.76
CA ILE A 147 28.33 -14.65 12.82
C ILE A 147 27.93 -14.98 11.38
N GLY A 148 28.40 -14.15 10.45
CA GLY A 148 28.10 -14.25 9.03
C GLY A 148 26.61 -14.15 8.73
N LYS A 149 26.20 -14.73 7.61
CA LYS A 149 24.82 -14.81 7.17
C LYS A 149 24.05 -15.87 7.95
N GLN A 150 22.97 -15.47 8.61
CA GLN A 150 22.12 -16.35 9.40
C GLN A 150 20.65 -16.02 9.15
N LYS A 151 19.79 -17.03 9.12
CA LYS A 151 18.35 -16.80 9.25
C LYS A 151 18.03 -16.31 10.66
N VAL A 152 17.19 -15.29 10.75
CA VAL A 152 16.74 -14.71 12.01
C VAL A 152 15.31 -15.15 12.29
N TRP A 153 15.05 -15.52 13.54
CA TRP A 153 13.73 -15.92 14.02
C TRP A 153 13.29 -15.02 15.17
N LEU A 154 12.03 -14.61 15.17
CA LEU A 154 11.39 -13.83 16.22
C LEU A 154 10.35 -14.69 16.94
N THR A 155 10.40 -14.68 18.27
CA THR A 155 9.43 -15.32 19.16
C THR A 155 9.03 -14.40 20.31
N PHE A 156 8.00 -14.80 21.06
CA PHE A 156 7.50 -14.08 22.22
C PHE A 156 7.45 -14.99 23.44
N VAL A 157 7.89 -14.50 24.60
CA VAL A 157 7.71 -15.19 25.90
C VAL A 157 6.40 -14.80 26.57
N ALA A 158 5.94 -13.59 26.28
CA ALA A 158 4.63 -13.02 26.60
C ALA A 158 4.44 -11.81 25.66
N GLY A 159 3.24 -11.24 25.58
CA GLY A 159 2.90 -10.22 24.59
C GLY A 159 1.72 -10.65 23.72
N ASN A 160 0.93 -9.68 23.29
CA ASN A 160 -0.13 -9.90 22.30
C ASN A 160 -0.28 -8.63 21.46
N GLY A 161 0.15 -8.68 20.19
CA GLY A 161 0.23 -7.44 19.44
C GLY A 161 0.42 -7.58 17.95
N ASN A 162 0.72 -6.43 17.35
CA ASN A 162 0.95 -6.28 15.92
C ASN A 162 2.39 -5.82 15.68
N ILE A 163 3.08 -6.49 14.75
CA ILE A 163 4.46 -6.18 14.38
C ILE A 163 4.48 -5.47 13.04
N ARG A 164 5.30 -4.42 12.99
CA ARG A 164 5.52 -3.64 11.79
C ARG A 164 6.90 -3.83 11.17
N SER A 165 7.95 -3.83 11.97
CA SER A 165 9.32 -4.04 11.52
C SER A 165 10.23 -4.50 12.64
N VAL A 166 11.39 -5.03 12.26
CA VAL A 166 12.50 -5.34 13.17
C VAL A 166 13.71 -4.54 12.71
N LYS A 167 14.44 -3.92 13.64
CA LYS A 167 15.55 -3.01 13.35
C LYS A 167 16.84 -3.59 13.89
N PHE A 168 17.93 -3.42 13.16
CA PHE A 168 19.28 -3.75 13.61
C PHE A 168 20.15 -2.49 13.55
N PHE A 169 20.73 -2.11 14.68
CA PHE A 169 21.51 -0.87 14.78
C PHE A 169 23.00 -1.21 14.73
N GLU A 170 23.76 -0.56 13.84
CA GLU A 170 25.21 -0.75 13.76
C GLU A 170 25.91 -0.12 14.98
N ASN A 171 25.32 0.93 15.53
CA ASN A 171 25.85 1.67 16.67
C ASN A 171 25.19 1.22 17.98
N GLN A 172 25.91 1.38 19.09
CA GLN A 172 25.34 1.19 20.42
C GLN A 172 24.29 2.27 20.69
N LEU A 173 23.16 1.83 21.26
CA LEU A 173 22.15 2.74 21.79
C LEU A 173 22.61 3.24 23.17
N SER A 174 22.38 4.52 23.41
CA SER A 174 22.73 5.22 24.63
C SER A 174 21.46 5.61 25.41
N PRO A 175 21.55 5.91 26.71
CA PRO A 175 20.37 6.27 27.49
C PRO A 175 19.56 7.45 26.91
N GLU A 176 20.21 8.41 26.23
CA GLU A 176 19.52 9.57 25.64
C GLU A 176 18.64 9.20 24.43
N ASP A 177 18.89 8.06 23.79
CA ASP A 177 18.07 7.53 22.69
C ASP A 177 16.69 7.03 23.16
N PHE A 178 16.56 6.73 24.46
CA PHE A 178 15.35 6.18 25.07
C PHE A 178 14.52 7.24 25.78
N VAL A 179 13.22 6.98 25.84
CA VAL A 179 12.28 7.69 26.71
C VAL A 179 12.75 7.53 28.17
N GLN A 180 12.66 8.61 28.94
CA GLN A 180 13.12 8.68 30.33
C GLN A 180 11.93 8.91 31.28
N GLU A 181 12.09 8.49 32.54
CA GLU A 181 11.09 8.70 33.58
C GLU A 181 10.74 10.19 33.71
N GLY A 182 9.47 10.53 33.54
CA GLY A 182 8.98 11.92 33.54
C GLY A 182 8.69 12.53 32.17
N ASP A 183 9.00 11.85 31.06
CA ASP A 183 8.66 12.29 29.70
C ASP A 183 7.14 12.25 29.39
N GLY A 184 6.33 11.75 30.32
CA GLY A 184 4.88 11.89 30.28
C GLY A 184 4.16 11.01 29.26
N ARG A 185 4.80 9.94 28.74
CA ARG A 185 4.15 8.99 27.84
C ARG A 185 3.12 8.11 28.58
N PRO A 186 1.83 8.12 28.22
CA PRO A 186 0.80 7.32 28.88
C PRO A 186 1.01 5.80 28.68
N GLY A 187 0.94 5.03 29.77
CA GLY A 187 1.03 3.55 29.73
C GLY A 187 2.44 2.97 29.68
N TRP A 188 3.47 3.80 29.78
CA TRP A 188 4.86 3.35 29.81
C TRP A 188 5.25 2.94 31.23
N TRP A 189 5.60 1.66 31.41
CA TRP A 189 6.02 1.08 32.69
C TRP A 189 7.53 0.90 32.79
N GLY A 190 8.24 1.40 31.77
CA GLY A 190 9.67 1.69 31.72
C GLY A 190 10.45 0.87 30.70
N ALA A 191 9.82 -0.01 29.90
CA ALA A 191 10.52 -0.75 28.85
C ALA A 191 11.37 0.18 27.97
N PRO A 192 12.56 -0.25 27.48
CA PRO A 192 13.42 0.61 26.68
C PRO A 192 12.78 0.92 25.32
N VAL A 193 12.07 2.05 25.26
CA VAL A 193 11.39 2.57 24.06
C VAL A 193 12.21 3.72 23.49
N LEU A 194 12.50 3.67 22.19
CA LEU A 194 13.19 4.76 21.53
C LEU A 194 12.33 6.03 21.48
N ARG A 195 13.00 7.17 21.59
CA ARG A 195 12.41 8.49 21.36
C ARG A 195 11.93 8.62 19.93
N PHE A 196 10.74 9.21 19.76
CA PHE A 196 10.34 9.73 18.46
C PHE A 196 11.33 10.81 18.04
N PRO A 197 11.51 11.05 16.72
CA PRO A 197 12.35 12.14 16.25
C PRO A 197 12.01 13.48 16.92
N SER A 198 10.72 13.76 17.17
CA SER A 198 10.26 14.99 17.82
C SER A 198 10.73 15.22 19.26
N GLU A 199 11.20 14.19 19.93
CA GLU A 199 11.65 14.28 21.33
C GLU A 199 13.18 14.36 21.43
N ARG A 200 13.89 14.35 20.29
CA ARG A 200 15.35 14.44 20.24
C ARG A 200 15.79 15.90 20.25
N SER A 201 16.93 16.15 20.88
CA SER A 201 17.54 17.49 20.88
C SER A 201 17.86 17.96 19.46
N GLY A 202 17.59 19.24 19.17
CA GLY A 202 17.82 19.86 17.86
C GLY A 202 16.75 19.57 16.80
N TYR A 203 15.76 18.74 17.08
CA TYR A 203 14.70 18.44 16.11
C TYR A 203 13.85 19.68 15.74
N SER A 204 13.65 20.61 16.68
CA SER A 204 12.96 21.89 16.41
C SER A 204 13.66 22.76 15.37
N ASP A 205 14.95 22.53 15.10
CA ASP A 205 15.71 23.30 14.11
C ASP A 205 15.42 22.82 12.68
N ILE A 206 14.84 21.62 12.54
CA ILE A 206 14.56 20.96 11.26
C ILE A 206 13.07 20.66 11.06
N SER A 207 12.20 21.06 11.99
CA SER A 207 10.76 20.83 11.89
C SER A 207 9.93 22.10 12.09
N VAL A 208 8.72 22.11 11.51
CA VAL A 208 7.71 23.15 11.74
C VAL A 208 6.39 22.44 12.04
N LYS A 209 5.86 22.70 13.23
CA LYS A 209 4.58 22.15 13.71
C LYS A 209 3.52 23.23 13.74
N LYS A 210 2.33 22.90 13.25
CA LYS A 210 1.14 23.73 13.28
C LYS A 210 0.04 23.01 14.04
N LEU A 211 -0.41 23.58 15.14
CA LEU A 211 -1.49 23.03 15.94
C LEU A 211 -2.84 23.29 15.27
N SER A 212 -3.81 22.40 15.47
CA SER A 212 -5.17 22.59 14.96
C SER A 212 -5.83 23.86 15.52
N THR A 213 -5.46 24.30 16.72
CA THR A 213 -5.88 25.58 17.32
C THR A 213 -5.39 26.82 16.55
N GLU A 214 -4.37 26.69 15.70
CA GLU A 214 -3.84 27.76 14.84
C GLU A 214 -4.53 27.80 13.46
N SER A 215 -5.36 26.81 13.17
CA SER A 215 -6.00 26.65 11.85
C SER A 215 -7.43 27.22 11.82
N THR A 216 -7.97 27.40 10.62
CA THR A 216 -9.35 27.86 10.39
C THR A 216 -10.07 26.96 9.38
N PRO A 217 -11.40 26.82 9.46
CA PRO A 217 -12.14 26.06 8.45
C PRO A 217 -12.08 26.77 7.09
N ALA A 218 -11.73 26.03 6.04
CA ALA A 218 -11.69 26.50 4.65
C ALA A 218 -12.97 26.17 3.86
N VAL A 219 -14.00 25.69 4.54
CA VAL A 219 -15.32 25.36 4.01
C VAL A 219 -16.41 26.15 4.74
N PRO A 220 -17.58 26.39 4.13
CA PRO A 220 -18.69 27.06 4.81
C PRO A 220 -19.12 26.35 6.09
N MET A 221 -19.18 27.11 7.18
CA MET A 221 -19.60 26.65 8.51
C MET A 221 -20.93 27.32 8.91
N GLY A 222 -21.65 26.74 9.87
CA GLY A 222 -22.89 27.28 10.43
C GLY A 222 -23.98 26.23 10.57
N GLU A 223 -25.12 26.59 11.17
CA GLU A 223 -26.25 25.69 11.46
C GLU A 223 -26.80 24.93 10.23
N ASP A 224 -26.76 25.59 9.07
CA ASP A 224 -27.23 25.01 7.80
C ASP A 224 -26.14 24.21 7.05
N SER A 225 -24.90 24.19 7.57
CA SER A 225 -23.78 23.45 6.97
C SER A 225 -23.79 21.99 7.42
N GLU A 226 -23.37 21.08 6.53
CA GLU A 226 -23.12 19.69 6.90
C GLU A 226 -22.03 19.54 7.97
N PHE A 227 -21.15 20.55 8.10
CA PHE A 227 -20.05 20.61 9.06
C PHE A 227 -20.40 21.34 10.36
N LYS A 228 -21.68 21.61 10.64
CA LYS A 228 -22.12 22.38 11.83
C LYS A 228 -21.57 21.90 13.18
N ASP A 229 -21.32 20.59 13.30
CA ASP A 229 -20.83 19.97 14.54
C ASP A 229 -19.28 19.95 14.61
N VAL A 230 -18.59 20.21 13.50
CA VAL A 230 -17.12 20.21 13.42
C VAL A 230 -16.57 21.40 14.17
N ARG A 231 -15.63 21.14 15.09
CA ARG A 231 -15.01 22.16 15.95
C ARG A 231 -13.70 21.68 16.53
N ILE A 232 -12.90 22.62 17.03
CA ILE A 232 -11.78 22.29 17.92
C ILE A 232 -12.33 21.85 19.27
N ASN A 233 -11.93 20.67 19.73
CA ASN A 233 -12.21 20.20 21.08
C ASN A 233 -11.33 21.00 22.06
N GLU A 234 -11.95 21.70 23.01
CA GLU A 234 -11.25 22.55 23.99
C GLU A 234 -10.32 21.76 24.93
N GLU A 235 -10.64 20.49 25.19
CA GLU A 235 -9.84 19.64 26.09
C GLU A 235 -8.57 19.12 25.40
N SER A 236 -8.68 18.71 24.13
CA SER A 236 -7.56 18.12 23.40
C SER A 236 -6.83 19.11 22.49
N GLY A 237 -7.45 20.23 22.12
CA GLY A 237 -6.93 21.17 21.11
C GLY A 237 -7.00 20.64 19.67
N ALA A 238 -7.67 19.51 19.43
CA ALA A 238 -7.76 18.86 18.12
C ALA A 238 -9.05 19.20 17.38
N TRP A 239 -9.02 19.19 16.05
CA TRP A 239 -10.25 19.09 15.25
C TRP A 239 -10.97 17.79 15.59
N GLY A 240 -12.27 17.87 15.87
CA GLY A 240 -13.14 16.72 16.20
C GLY A 240 -14.51 16.79 15.51
N TRP A 241 -15.25 15.68 15.55
CA TRP A 241 -16.57 15.52 14.88
C TRP A 241 -16.53 15.67 13.34
N LEU A 242 -15.41 15.27 12.73
CA LEU A 242 -15.13 15.46 11.31
C LEU A 242 -16.03 14.62 10.38
N LYS A 243 -16.29 15.18 9.20
CA LYS A 243 -16.98 14.54 8.09
C LYS A 243 -16.14 14.62 6.82
N ALA A 244 -16.45 13.74 5.88
CA ALA A 244 -15.86 13.76 4.55
C ALA A 244 -16.04 15.15 3.90
N GLY A 245 -15.00 15.66 3.26
CA GLY A 245 -15.00 16.96 2.60
C GLY A 245 -14.67 18.16 3.50
N PHE A 246 -14.54 17.99 4.82
CA PHE A 246 -14.07 19.09 5.68
C PHE A 246 -12.62 19.45 5.33
N ILE A 247 -12.32 20.76 5.29
CA ILE A 247 -10.97 21.28 4.98
C ILE A 247 -10.58 22.29 6.06
N ALA A 248 -9.39 22.12 6.64
CA ALA A 248 -8.76 23.07 7.55
C ALA A 248 -7.56 23.76 6.87
N ASP A 249 -7.50 25.08 6.98
CA ASP A 249 -6.40 25.94 6.54
C ASP A 249 -5.46 26.22 7.73
N TYR A 250 -4.24 25.68 7.66
CA TYR A 250 -3.19 25.85 8.67
C TYR A 250 -2.29 27.07 8.37
N GLY A 251 -2.64 27.86 7.36
CA GLY A 251 -1.93 29.06 6.94
C GLY A 251 -0.63 28.76 6.20
N ASP A 252 0.18 29.80 6.06
CA ASP A 252 1.44 29.73 5.33
C ASP A 252 2.55 29.05 6.14
N VAL A 253 3.28 28.16 5.49
CA VAL A 253 4.48 27.49 6.00
C VAL A 253 5.64 27.79 5.05
N ASP A 254 6.76 28.27 5.60
CA ASP A 254 7.99 28.45 4.84
C ASP A 254 8.80 27.15 4.83
N PHE A 255 8.78 26.47 3.69
CA PHE A 255 9.51 25.23 3.48
C PHE A 255 11.01 25.46 3.25
N GLY A 256 11.45 26.71 3.03
CA GLY A 256 12.85 27.04 2.75
C GLY A 256 13.44 26.14 1.65
N ASN A 257 14.51 25.41 1.96
CA ASN A 257 15.18 24.45 1.06
C ASN A 257 14.96 22.98 1.46
N GLY A 258 13.72 22.47 1.41
CA GLY A 258 13.48 21.03 1.28
C GLY A 258 13.04 20.30 2.54
N TYR A 259 11.79 20.50 2.96
CA TYR A 259 11.10 19.51 3.78
C TYR A 259 10.66 18.34 2.91
N ASP A 260 10.74 17.14 3.45
CA ASP A 260 10.53 15.88 2.75
C ASP A 260 9.60 14.92 3.48
N GLN A 261 9.13 15.25 4.70
CA GLN A 261 8.16 14.46 5.44
C GLN A 261 7.09 15.33 6.10
N VAL A 262 5.84 14.85 6.07
CA VAL A 262 4.72 15.39 6.86
C VAL A 262 4.36 14.39 7.95
N ILE A 263 4.00 14.88 9.13
CA ILE A 263 3.60 14.11 10.28
C ILE A 263 2.26 14.65 10.77
N VAL A 264 1.25 13.79 10.84
CA VAL A 264 -0.06 14.12 11.39
C VAL A 264 -0.23 13.45 12.74
N TYR A 265 -0.71 14.21 13.72
CA TYR A 265 -0.94 13.72 15.08
C TYR A 265 -2.42 13.41 15.23
N VAL A 266 -2.77 12.13 15.18
CA VAL A 266 -4.15 11.68 15.00
C VAL A 266 -4.63 10.79 16.13
N LYS A 267 -5.93 10.85 16.43
CA LYS A 267 -6.61 10.01 17.42
C LYS A 267 -7.95 9.52 16.87
N LYS A 268 -8.31 8.26 17.12
CA LYS A 268 -9.62 7.71 16.75
C LYS A 268 -10.05 6.61 17.73
N ASP A 269 -11.16 6.86 18.41
CA ASP A 269 -11.70 6.02 19.50
C ASP A 269 -12.73 4.99 19.02
N ALA A 270 -12.80 4.68 17.71
CA ALA A 270 -13.83 3.82 17.12
C ALA A 270 -13.31 2.86 16.04
N ASP A 271 -14.07 1.79 15.82
CA ASP A 271 -13.80 0.65 14.92
C ASP A 271 -13.44 1.08 13.46
N PRO A 272 -12.62 0.29 12.75
CA PRO A 272 -12.06 0.66 11.46
C PRO A 272 -13.16 0.66 10.39
N SER A 273 -13.32 1.78 9.69
CA SER A 273 -14.07 1.83 8.43
C SER A 273 -13.13 2.26 7.31
N VAL A 274 -13.08 1.47 6.25
CA VAL A 274 -11.90 1.29 5.41
C VAL A 274 -11.53 2.48 4.46
N SER A 275 -12.13 3.68 4.61
CA SER A 275 -11.83 4.90 3.82
C SER A 275 -11.81 6.15 4.69
N ARG A 276 -10.71 6.36 5.39
CA ARG A 276 -10.49 7.53 6.24
C ARG A 276 -9.09 8.10 6.05
N PHE A 277 -8.81 8.57 4.84
CA PHE A 277 -7.57 9.28 4.56
C PHE A 277 -7.64 10.74 5.01
N LEU A 278 -6.54 11.22 5.57
CA LEU A 278 -6.21 12.63 5.69
C LEU A 278 -5.34 13.01 4.51
N GLU A 279 -5.83 13.91 3.68
CA GLU A 279 -5.12 14.44 2.53
C GLU A 279 -4.50 15.78 2.91
N VAL A 280 -3.21 15.94 2.66
CA VAL A 280 -2.47 17.18 2.91
C VAL A 280 -2.11 17.80 1.56
N TYR A 281 -2.51 19.06 1.38
CA TYR A 281 -2.31 19.83 0.16
C TYR A 281 -1.50 21.09 0.43
N ILE A 282 -0.82 21.58 -0.60
CA ILE A 282 -0.24 22.92 -0.64
C ILE A 282 -1.05 23.85 -1.55
N ASP A 283 -1.18 25.12 -1.18
CA ASP A 283 -1.83 26.22 -1.92
C ASP A 283 -3.33 26.07 -2.20
N GLU A 284 -3.77 24.98 -2.82
CA GLU A 284 -5.15 24.70 -3.20
C GLU A 284 -5.44 23.19 -3.17
N VAL A 285 -6.68 22.80 -2.82
CA VAL A 285 -7.13 21.40 -2.85
C VAL A 285 -7.32 20.92 -4.30
N LYS A 286 -6.23 20.46 -4.89
CA LYS A 286 -6.15 19.85 -6.23
C LYS A 286 -5.17 18.69 -6.21
N GLU A 287 -5.37 17.70 -7.08
CA GLU A 287 -4.58 16.47 -7.08
C GLU A 287 -3.08 16.75 -7.28
N GLU A 288 -2.73 17.68 -8.18
CA GLU A 288 -1.35 18.10 -8.43
C GLU A 288 -0.66 18.76 -7.22
N ASN A 289 -1.45 19.25 -6.27
CA ASN A 289 -0.99 19.93 -5.06
C ASN A 289 -1.01 19.02 -3.82
N MET A 290 -1.47 17.78 -3.97
CA MET A 290 -1.51 16.83 -2.86
C MET A 290 -0.10 16.33 -2.57
N ILE A 291 0.37 16.59 -1.36
CA ILE A 291 1.72 16.21 -0.95
C ILE A 291 1.69 14.91 -0.14
N ALA A 292 0.58 14.60 0.52
CA ALA A 292 0.39 13.34 1.22
C ALA A 292 -1.07 12.91 1.27
N SER A 293 -1.29 11.60 1.26
CA SER A 293 -2.54 10.96 1.64
C SER A 293 -2.22 9.93 2.71
N ILE A 294 -2.74 10.15 3.91
CA ILE A 294 -2.35 9.44 5.12
C ILE A 294 -3.55 8.66 5.63
N TRP A 295 -3.41 7.34 5.67
CA TRP A 295 -4.42 6.48 6.27
C TRP A 295 -4.32 6.55 7.79
N ALA A 296 -5.42 6.94 8.42
CA ALA A 296 -5.47 7.14 9.86
C ALA A 296 -6.71 6.47 10.48
N ASP A 297 -7.18 5.38 9.87
CA ASP A 297 -8.26 4.52 10.39
C ASP A 297 -7.74 3.54 11.46
N LEU A 298 -6.80 4.02 12.28
CA LEU A 298 -6.22 3.23 13.34
C LEU A 298 -6.99 3.46 14.64
N HIS A 299 -7.32 2.41 15.38
CA HIS A 299 -7.84 2.51 16.75
C HIS A 299 -6.71 3.01 17.66
N MET A 300 -6.69 4.32 17.87
CA MET A 300 -5.68 5.05 18.64
C MET A 300 -6.41 5.83 19.73
N LYS A 301 -6.30 5.37 20.98
CA LYS A 301 -6.89 6.06 22.14
C LYS A 301 -6.14 7.33 22.53
N GLU A 302 -4.88 7.44 22.10
CA GLU A 302 -4.03 8.60 22.29
C GLU A 302 -3.63 9.19 20.94
N PHE A 303 -3.20 10.45 20.93
CA PHE A 303 -2.66 11.06 19.71
C PHE A 303 -1.35 10.39 19.34
N TYR A 304 -1.31 9.85 18.12
CA TYR A 304 -0.16 9.14 17.59
C TYR A 304 0.36 9.83 16.32
N PRO A 305 1.68 10.04 16.18
CA PRO A 305 2.26 10.60 14.97
C PRO A 305 2.26 9.57 13.83
N ILE A 306 1.72 9.94 12.67
CA ILE A 306 1.83 9.17 11.43
C ILE A 306 2.55 10.02 10.39
N ALA A 307 3.69 9.53 9.89
CA ALA A 307 4.50 10.25 8.92
C ALA A 307 4.18 9.84 7.47
N LYS A 308 4.50 10.71 6.52
CA LYS A 308 4.50 10.40 5.09
C LYS A 308 5.55 11.23 4.39
N SER A 309 6.43 10.57 3.65
CA SER A 309 7.43 11.23 2.82
C SER A 309 6.80 11.74 1.54
N PHE A 310 7.28 12.89 1.08
CA PHE A 310 6.85 13.55 -0.14
C PHE A 310 8.04 14.15 -0.89
N LYS A 311 7.85 14.50 -2.17
CA LYS A 311 8.90 15.13 -2.97
C LYS A 311 9.28 16.48 -2.36
N PRO A 312 10.56 16.79 -2.11
CA PRO A 312 10.94 18.00 -1.40
C PRO A 312 10.31 19.27 -1.96
N ILE A 313 9.71 20.07 -1.07
CA ILE A 313 9.04 21.34 -1.39
C ILE A 313 9.94 22.50 -0.95
N THR A 314 9.91 23.60 -1.70
CA THR A 314 10.70 24.81 -1.44
C THR A 314 9.84 26.05 -1.50
N GLY A 315 10.19 27.08 -0.72
CA GLY A 315 9.43 28.33 -0.68
C GLY A 315 8.28 28.30 0.31
N THR A 316 7.43 29.33 0.26
CA THR A 316 6.31 29.47 1.19
C THR A 316 5.01 29.03 0.53
N HIS A 317 4.30 28.10 1.15
CA HIS A 317 3.03 27.58 0.66
C HIS A 317 1.99 27.58 1.76
N LYS A 318 0.73 27.77 1.36
CA LYS A 318 -0.39 27.55 2.26
C LYS A 318 -0.57 26.05 2.49
N VAL A 319 -0.82 25.63 3.72
CA VAL A 319 -1.08 24.22 4.05
C VAL A 319 -2.56 24.00 4.31
N LEU A 320 -3.15 23.04 3.58
CA LEU A 320 -4.54 22.64 3.71
C LEU A 320 -4.62 21.15 4.07
N VAL A 321 -5.47 20.80 5.01
CA VAL A 321 -5.76 19.40 5.35
C VAL A 321 -7.22 19.10 5.07
N LYS A 322 -7.47 18.07 4.28
CA LYS A 322 -8.80 17.61 3.90
C LYS A 322 -9.06 16.22 4.43
N TRP A 323 -10.27 16.02 4.96
CA TRP A 323 -10.76 14.71 5.36
C TRP A 323 -11.45 14.06 4.16
N ALA A 324 -10.86 12.99 3.62
CA ALA A 324 -11.45 12.23 2.52
C ALA A 324 -12.66 11.38 2.97
N GLY A 325 -12.80 11.14 4.28
CA GLY A 325 -13.88 10.38 4.91
C GLY A 325 -14.18 10.88 6.32
N GLU A 326 -15.00 10.16 7.09
CA GLU A 326 -15.19 10.40 8.53
C GLU A 326 -13.92 10.08 9.32
N GLY A 327 -12.93 10.96 9.28
CA GLY A 327 -11.57 10.64 9.70
C GLY A 327 -11.30 10.76 11.20
N PRO A 328 -10.01 10.70 11.59
CA PRO A 328 -9.58 10.86 12.97
C PRO A 328 -9.72 12.31 13.42
N ASP A 329 -9.68 12.48 14.73
CA ASP A 329 -9.36 13.77 15.34
C ASP A 329 -7.90 14.12 14.98
N LEU A 330 -7.64 15.39 14.68
CA LEU A 330 -6.31 15.87 14.28
C LEU A 330 -5.84 16.95 15.24
N LEU A 331 -4.74 16.68 15.95
CA LEU A 331 -4.13 17.61 16.90
C LEU A 331 -3.20 18.61 16.22
N ALA A 332 -2.39 18.15 15.28
CA ALA A 332 -1.38 18.96 14.62
C ALA A 332 -0.95 18.35 13.29
N VAL A 333 -0.48 19.21 12.40
CA VAL A 333 0.30 18.83 11.23
C VAL A 333 1.70 19.39 11.40
N GLU A 334 2.68 18.58 11.07
CA GLU A 334 4.08 18.91 11.22
C GLU A 334 4.86 18.53 9.97
N PHE A 335 5.86 19.33 9.63
CA PHE A 335 6.76 19.08 8.52
C PHE A 335 8.17 18.95 9.07
N SER A 336 8.94 17.98 8.59
CA SER A 336 10.34 17.82 8.97
C SER A 336 11.27 17.66 7.75
N LYS A 337 12.55 17.99 7.95
CA LYS A 337 13.62 17.81 6.96
C LYS A 337 14.52 16.65 7.38
N GLY A 338 14.58 15.57 6.60
CA GLY A 338 15.52 14.46 6.81
C GLY A 338 15.44 13.83 8.21
N ALA A 339 14.31 13.97 8.90
CA ALA A 339 14.19 13.59 10.32
C ALA A 339 13.92 12.09 10.54
N ASN A 340 13.91 11.31 9.46
CA ASN A 340 13.83 9.84 9.47
C ASN A 340 12.67 9.31 10.30
N TRP A 341 11.49 9.93 10.22
CA TRP A 341 10.29 9.31 10.76
C TRP A 341 10.02 8.02 9.99
N ASP A 342 9.67 6.96 10.72
CA ASP A 342 9.09 5.78 10.11
C ASP A 342 7.81 6.20 9.39
N GLU A 343 7.73 5.88 8.09
CA GLU A 343 6.52 6.12 7.27
C GLU A 343 5.28 5.66 8.02
N GLY A 344 4.10 6.21 7.77
CA GLY A 344 2.84 5.61 8.18
C GLY A 344 2.62 4.29 7.47
N LEU A 345 1.68 3.49 7.96
CA LEU A 345 1.29 2.32 7.19
C LEU A 345 0.69 2.79 5.85
N ILE A 346 1.10 2.16 4.76
CA ILE A 346 0.44 2.33 3.47
C ILE A 346 -0.78 1.42 3.50
N CYS A 347 -1.83 1.84 4.19
CA CYS A 347 -3.10 1.12 4.18
C CYS A 347 -4.22 1.99 3.65
N GLY A 348 -5.39 1.38 3.60
CA GLY A 348 -6.49 1.88 2.81
C GLY A 348 -6.27 1.49 1.35
N VAL A 349 -7.39 1.35 0.67
CA VAL A 349 -7.41 1.14 -0.77
C VAL A 349 -6.75 2.36 -1.40
N GLN A 350 -5.56 2.23 -1.97
CA GLN A 350 -5.11 3.25 -2.91
C GLN A 350 -6.11 3.22 -4.05
N ILE A 351 -6.94 4.25 -4.11
CA ILE A 351 -7.88 4.44 -5.19
C ILE A 351 -7.03 4.66 -6.44
N VAL A 352 -7.08 3.70 -7.35
CA VAL A 352 -6.35 3.75 -8.62
C VAL A 352 -7.12 4.68 -9.57
N ASP A 353 -6.40 5.51 -10.31
CA ASP A 353 -6.99 6.28 -11.41
C ASP A 353 -6.10 6.16 -12.64
N GLN A 354 -6.16 5.00 -13.28
CA GLN A 354 -5.37 4.69 -14.46
C GLN A 354 -6.10 5.19 -15.71
N LEU A 355 -5.83 6.44 -16.08
CA LEU A 355 -6.42 7.05 -17.27
C LEU A 355 -6.06 6.27 -18.54
N PRO A 356 -6.98 6.20 -19.53
CA PRO A 356 -6.67 5.64 -20.84
C PRO A 356 -5.69 6.55 -21.61
N SER A 357 -4.99 5.98 -22.60
CA SER A 357 -4.18 6.77 -23.54
C SER A 357 -5.04 7.76 -24.33
N GLU A 358 -4.43 8.85 -24.82
CA GLU A 358 -5.14 9.88 -25.59
C GLU A 358 -5.87 9.32 -26.83
N ASN A 359 -5.40 8.19 -27.34
CA ASN A 359 -5.84 7.53 -28.56
C ASN A 359 -6.58 6.21 -28.30
N ALA A 360 -6.98 5.94 -27.06
CA ALA A 360 -7.82 4.80 -26.73
C ALA A 360 -9.21 4.92 -27.38
N PHE A 361 -9.73 3.80 -27.89
CA PHE A 361 -11.07 3.75 -28.46
C PHE A 361 -12.11 3.77 -27.33
N ARG A 362 -12.89 4.85 -27.26
CA ARG A 362 -13.87 5.08 -26.20
C ARG A 362 -15.26 4.55 -26.59
N VAL A 363 -15.83 3.75 -25.71
CA VAL A 363 -17.24 3.38 -25.64
C VAL A 363 -17.90 4.17 -24.51
N LYS A 364 -18.86 5.02 -24.86
CA LYS A 364 -19.44 6.00 -23.95
C LYS A 364 -20.88 5.65 -23.60
N PHE A 365 -21.18 5.46 -22.31
CA PHE A 365 -22.54 5.41 -21.79
C PHE A 365 -23.02 6.80 -21.35
N GLU A 366 -22.09 7.63 -20.88
CA GLU A 366 -22.33 8.97 -20.36
C GLU A 366 -23.18 9.84 -21.30
N GLY A 367 -24.33 10.28 -20.81
CA GLY A 367 -25.29 11.11 -21.54
C GLY A 367 -26.00 10.43 -22.72
N CYS A 368 -25.80 9.12 -22.94
CA CYS A 368 -26.53 8.35 -23.95
C CYS A 368 -27.92 7.96 -23.42
N VAL A 369 -28.85 7.66 -24.32
CA VAL A 369 -30.17 7.13 -23.96
C VAL A 369 -30.12 5.63 -23.67
N GLU A 370 -31.14 5.09 -22.99
CA GLU A 370 -31.25 3.66 -22.73
C GLU A 370 -31.04 2.82 -24.00
N GLY A 371 -30.15 1.83 -23.92
CA GLY A 371 -29.79 0.93 -25.04
C GLY A 371 -28.69 1.45 -25.97
N SER A 372 -28.18 2.68 -25.76
CA SER A 372 -27.13 3.28 -26.59
C SER A 372 -25.81 3.44 -25.80
N ALA A 373 -24.69 3.09 -26.44
CA ALA A 373 -23.36 3.30 -25.90
C ALA A 373 -22.39 3.71 -27.02
N GLU A 374 -22.26 5.00 -27.33
CA GLU A 374 -21.54 5.49 -28.52
C GLU A 374 -20.12 4.89 -28.64
N PRO A 375 -19.74 4.29 -29.79
CA PRO A 375 -20.50 4.19 -31.05
C PRO A 375 -21.41 2.94 -31.18
N TRP A 376 -21.45 2.09 -30.17
CA TRP A 376 -22.19 0.83 -30.09
C TRP A 376 -23.57 0.98 -29.42
N ALA A 377 -24.21 -0.16 -29.17
CA ALA A 377 -25.40 -0.31 -28.37
C ALA A 377 -25.15 -1.33 -27.26
N TYR A 378 -26.05 -1.36 -26.27
CA TYR A 378 -25.93 -2.31 -25.17
C TYR A 378 -27.29 -2.86 -24.73
N ASP A 379 -27.26 -4.03 -24.10
CA ASP A 379 -28.36 -4.60 -23.34
C ASP A 379 -27.90 -5.00 -21.93
N VAL A 380 -28.76 -4.76 -20.94
CA VAL A 380 -28.58 -5.36 -19.60
C VAL A 380 -29.32 -6.69 -19.57
N LEU A 381 -28.55 -7.77 -19.49
CA LEU A 381 -29.06 -9.14 -19.50
C LEU A 381 -29.41 -9.63 -18.10
N ALA A 382 -28.66 -9.18 -17.07
CA ALA A 382 -28.95 -9.48 -15.68
C ALA A 382 -28.51 -8.35 -14.74
N ASN A 383 -29.27 -8.18 -13.64
CA ASN A 383 -28.89 -7.44 -12.42
C ASN A 383 -28.33 -6.02 -12.60
N GLY A 384 -28.99 -5.16 -13.37
CA GLY A 384 -28.66 -3.73 -13.46
C GLY A 384 -29.71 -2.99 -14.28
N ARG A 385 -29.54 -1.69 -14.47
CA ARG A 385 -30.37 -0.90 -15.40
C ARG A 385 -29.69 0.37 -15.86
N TYR A 386 -30.24 0.97 -16.91
CA TYR A 386 -29.94 2.34 -17.28
C TYR A 386 -30.39 3.32 -16.19
N GLU A 387 -29.55 4.32 -15.91
CA GLU A 387 -29.93 5.49 -15.11
C GLU A 387 -30.06 6.72 -15.99
N SER A 388 -31.03 7.60 -15.70
CA SER A 388 -31.30 8.81 -16.50
C SER A 388 -30.13 9.79 -16.62
N SER A 389 -29.11 9.62 -15.77
CA SER A 389 -27.85 10.35 -15.80
C SER A 389 -26.89 9.87 -16.91
N GLY A 390 -27.26 8.82 -17.66
CA GLY A 390 -26.45 8.26 -18.73
C GLY A 390 -25.39 7.30 -18.23
N ASN A 391 -25.73 6.35 -17.37
CA ASN A 391 -24.79 5.32 -16.91
C ASN A 391 -25.51 3.99 -16.72
N ILE A 392 -24.74 2.91 -16.63
CA ILE A 392 -25.25 1.64 -16.10
C ILE A 392 -25.14 1.70 -14.59
N GLY A 393 -26.24 1.46 -13.88
CA GLY A 393 -26.28 1.51 -12.43
C GLY A 393 -27.31 0.57 -11.81
N TYR A 394 -27.49 0.69 -10.50
CA TYR A 394 -28.19 -0.33 -9.68
C TYR A 394 -27.66 -1.75 -9.94
N THR A 395 -26.36 -1.84 -10.20
CA THR A 395 -25.65 -3.09 -10.46
C THR A 395 -25.39 -3.83 -9.15
N LYS A 396 -25.15 -5.12 -9.26
CA LYS A 396 -24.66 -5.96 -8.15
C LYS A 396 -23.79 -7.11 -8.66
N ASN A 397 -23.29 -7.97 -7.77
CA ASN A 397 -22.65 -9.22 -8.20
C ASN A 397 -23.54 -10.00 -9.18
N GLY A 398 -22.96 -10.49 -10.28
CA GLY A 398 -23.68 -11.16 -11.35
C GLY A 398 -24.46 -10.23 -12.29
N THR A 399 -24.10 -8.95 -12.36
CA THR A 399 -24.53 -8.06 -13.46
C THR A 399 -23.93 -8.55 -14.77
N VAL A 400 -24.74 -8.56 -15.84
CA VAL A 400 -24.28 -8.92 -17.18
C VAL A 400 -24.69 -7.84 -18.17
N LEU A 401 -23.71 -7.25 -18.83
CA LEU A 401 -23.88 -6.32 -19.95
C LEU A 401 -23.49 -7.00 -21.25
N TYR A 402 -24.27 -6.77 -22.29
CA TYR A 402 -24.00 -7.21 -23.65
C TYR A 402 -23.82 -5.97 -24.52
N LEU A 403 -22.70 -5.86 -25.24
CA LEU A 403 -22.41 -4.79 -26.18
C LEU A 403 -22.33 -5.34 -27.59
N TYR A 404 -22.88 -4.58 -28.54
CA TYR A 404 -22.99 -4.97 -29.93
C TYR A 404 -22.95 -3.75 -30.85
N ASP A 405 -22.52 -3.94 -32.11
CA ASP A 405 -22.54 -2.85 -33.10
C ASP A 405 -23.90 -2.81 -33.80
N PRO A 406 -24.76 -1.82 -33.54
CA PRO A 406 -26.08 -1.73 -34.18
C PRO A 406 -26.00 -1.43 -35.67
N ASN A 407 -24.82 -1.04 -36.18
CA ASN A 407 -24.59 -0.74 -37.59
C ASN A 407 -23.97 -1.92 -38.37
N SER A 408 -23.67 -3.03 -37.70
CA SER A 408 -23.18 -4.24 -38.35
C SER A 408 -24.34 -5.19 -38.70
N ASP A 409 -24.30 -5.81 -39.88
CA ASP A 409 -25.33 -6.76 -40.36
C ASP A 409 -25.45 -8.01 -39.46
N ASP A 410 -24.39 -8.36 -38.74
CA ASP A 410 -24.30 -9.49 -37.82
C ASP A 410 -24.40 -9.06 -36.34
N ALA A 411 -24.58 -7.76 -36.07
CA ALA A 411 -24.50 -7.14 -34.75
C ALA A 411 -23.17 -7.37 -34.00
N LEU A 412 -22.13 -7.87 -34.66
CA LEU A 412 -20.83 -8.11 -34.04
C LEU A 412 -19.95 -6.86 -34.11
N ILE A 413 -19.15 -6.66 -33.08
CA ILE A 413 -18.15 -5.61 -32.99
C ILE A 413 -16.88 -6.06 -33.73
N ASP A 414 -16.40 -5.24 -34.66
CA ASP A 414 -15.13 -5.48 -35.35
C ASP A 414 -13.96 -4.87 -34.56
N PHE A 415 -13.15 -5.73 -33.93
CA PHE A 415 -11.94 -5.34 -33.20
C PHE A 415 -10.69 -5.24 -34.11
N GLY A 416 -10.85 -5.38 -35.42
CA GLY A 416 -9.77 -5.28 -36.39
C GLY A 416 -8.76 -6.41 -36.24
N ASN A 417 -7.46 -6.10 -36.32
CA ASN A 417 -6.39 -7.11 -36.38
C ASN A 417 -5.67 -7.33 -35.02
N GLY A 418 -6.37 -7.22 -33.89
CA GLY A 418 -5.76 -7.45 -32.58
C GLY A 418 -4.88 -6.30 -32.10
N GLU A 419 -5.29 -5.07 -32.40
CA GLU A 419 -4.53 -3.86 -32.07
C GLU A 419 -4.68 -3.42 -30.60
N TYR A 420 -5.76 -3.80 -29.94
CA TYR A 420 -5.99 -3.48 -28.54
C TYR A 420 -5.20 -4.41 -27.61
N LYS A 421 -4.66 -3.84 -26.54
CA LYS A 421 -3.81 -4.51 -25.55
C LYS A 421 -4.35 -4.40 -24.13
N SER A 422 -5.18 -3.42 -23.86
CA SER A 422 -5.80 -3.26 -22.54
C SER A 422 -7.20 -2.65 -22.60
N ILE A 423 -7.96 -2.83 -21.52
CA ILE A 423 -9.27 -2.25 -21.31
C ILE A 423 -9.22 -1.39 -20.05
N VAL A 424 -9.69 -0.14 -20.15
CA VAL A 424 -9.86 0.77 -19.02
C VAL A 424 -11.35 0.97 -18.77
N VAL A 425 -11.79 0.86 -17.51
CA VAL A 425 -13.18 1.09 -17.11
C VAL A 425 -13.26 2.31 -16.22
N ASP A 426 -14.13 3.26 -16.59
CA ASP A 426 -14.50 4.43 -15.79
C ASP A 426 -15.73 4.10 -14.96
N HIS A 427 -15.53 3.95 -13.65
CA HIS A 427 -16.58 3.53 -12.74
C HIS A 427 -16.61 4.31 -11.42
N ALA A 428 -17.75 4.19 -10.73
CA ALA A 428 -17.93 4.65 -9.36
C ALA A 428 -18.62 3.58 -8.51
N CYS A 429 -18.31 3.53 -7.22
CA CYS A 429 -18.84 2.57 -6.26
C CYS A 429 -18.92 3.22 -4.87
N ASP A 430 -20.07 3.15 -4.21
CA ASP A 430 -20.26 3.67 -2.85
C ASP A 430 -19.48 2.91 -1.79
N LYS A 431 -19.05 1.69 -2.11
CA LYS A 431 -18.22 0.90 -1.23
C LYS A 431 -16.85 1.52 -1.13
N THR A 432 -16.27 1.30 0.02
CA THR A 432 -14.93 1.72 0.35
C THR A 432 -13.86 0.78 -0.20
N TRP A 433 -14.12 -0.52 -0.13
CA TRP A 433 -13.22 -1.57 -0.59
C TRP A 433 -14.05 -2.76 -1.03
N LEU A 434 -13.66 -3.33 -2.16
CA LEU A 434 -14.28 -4.53 -2.71
C LEU A 434 -13.27 -5.66 -2.92
N GLY A 435 -12.05 -5.53 -2.42
CA GLY A 435 -11.02 -6.55 -2.59
C GLY A 435 -10.05 -6.24 -3.73
N GLU A 436 -9.17 -7.20 -3.96
CA GLU A 436 -8.24 -7.19 -5.09
C GLU A 436 -8.95 -7.66 -6.38
N LEU A 437 -8.23 -7.69 -7.50
CA LEU A 437 -8.77 -8.12 -8.80
C LEU A 437 -9.53 -9.47 -8.75
N GLU A 438 -9.06 -10.40 -7.92
CA GLU A 438 -9.66 -11.74 -7.76
C GLU A 438 -10.96 -11.75 -6.95
N ASP A 439 -11.19 -10.71 -6.16
CA ASP A 439 -12.36 -10.58 -5.29
C ASP A 439 -13.47 -9.76 -5.96
N ALA A 440 -13.10 -8.72 -6.71
CA ALA A 440 -14.02 -7.82 -7.40
C ALA A 440 -13.48 -7.35 -8.76
N SER A 441 -14.14 -7.77 -9.83
CA SER A 441 -13.72 -7.50 -11.21
C SER A 441 -14.89 -7.35 -12.19
N PHE A 442 -14.66 -6.53 -13.21
CA PHE A 442 -15.36 -6.59 -14.49
C PHE A 442 -14.62 -7.62 -15.35
N ASP A 443 -15.25 -8.77 -15.56
CA ASP A 443 -14.73 -9.83 -16.41
C ASP A 443 -15.31 -9.66 -17.82
N PHE A 444 -14.45 -9.47 -18.81
CA PHE A 444 -14.83 -9.28 -20.21
C PHE A 444 -14.74 -10.62 -20.94
N TYR A 445 -15.82 -11.02 -21.61
CA TYR A 445 -15.91 -12.23 -22.41
C TYR A 445 -16.35 -11.91 -23.83
N VAL A 446 -15.97 -12.76 -24.76
CA VAL A 446 -16.48 -12.75 -26.14
C VAL A 446 -17.13 -14.09 -26.45
N ASP A 447 -18.12 -14.07 -27.34
CA ASP A 447 -18.81 -15.24 -27.90
C ASP A 447 -19.40 -16.17 -26.83
N LEU A 448 -20.03 -15.61 -25.78
CA LEU A 448 -20.72 -16.41 -24.76
C LEU A 448 -22.04 -17.00 -25.27
N ASP A 449 -22.74 -16.31 -26.17
CA ASP A 449 -23.99 -16.80 -26.78
C ASP A 449 -24.03 -16.60 -28.29
N PRO A 450 -23.15 -17.26 -29.05
CA PRO A 450 -23.04 -17.07 -30.50
C PRO A 450 -24.30 -17.51 -31.26
N SER A 451 -25.24 -18.18 -30.59
CA SER A 451 -26.49 -18.66 -31.16
C SER A 451 -27.74 -17.94 -30.64
N MET A 452 -27.58 -16.94 -29.78
CA MET A 452 -28.67 -16.16 -29.16
C MET A 452 -29.74 -17.05 -28.51
N GLN A 453 -29.30 -18.06 -27.77
CA GLN A 453 -30.17 -19.05 -27.12
C GLN A 453 -30.54 -18.69 -25.68
N TYR A 454 -29.71 -17.92 -24.98
CA TYR A 454 -29.93 -17.58 -23.58
C TYR A 454 -30.90 -16.42 -23.42
N THR A 455 -31.90 -16.60 -22.55
CA THR A 455 -32.85 -15.55 -22.17
C THR A 455 -32.31 -14.73 -20.99
N LYS A 456 -32.91 -13.57 -20.71
CA LYS A 456 -32.55 -12.76 -19.52
C LYS A 456 -32.70 -13.55 -18.21
N ASP A 457 -33.68 -14.45 -18.13
CA ASP A 457 -33.86 -15.33 -16.96
C ASP A 457 -32.71 -16.33 -16.83
N ASP A 458 -32.20 -16.87 -17.94
CA ASP A 458 -31.03 -17.75 -17.95
C ASP A 458 -29.78 -17.00 -17.43
N TRP A 459 -29.53 -15.79 -17.91
CA TRP A 459 -28.42 -14.95 -17.41
C TRP A 459 -28.54 -14.64 -15.91
N ALA A 460 -29.76 -14.41 -15.41
CA ALA A 460 -29.97 -14.10 -14.00
C ALA A 460 -29.85 -15.32 -13.07
N THR A 461 -30.09 -16.54 -13.55
CA THR A 461 -30.19 -17.75 -12.71
C THR A 461 -29.12 -18.81 -12.96
N ASN A 462 -28.60 -18.89 -14.19
CA ASN A 462 -27.69 -19.93 -14.65
C ASN A 462 -26.30 -19.39 -15.04
N LEU A 463 -25.95 -18.16 -14.61
CA LEU A 463 -24.70 -17.49 -15.00
C LEU A 463 -23.46 -18.36 -14.81
N ALA A 464 -23.34 -19.08 -13.69
CA ALA A 464 -22.19 -19.95 -13.43
C ALA A 464 -22.04 -21.07 -14.47
N SER A 465 -23.15 -21.62 -14.96
CA SER A 465 -23.16 -22.66 -16.00
C SER A 465 -22.88 -22.06 -17.39
N ILE A 466 -23.34 -20.84 -17.66
CA ILE A 466 -23.06 -20.14 -18.93
C ILE A 466 -21.56 -19.84 -19.06
N LEU A 467 -20.92 -19.48 -17.95
CA LEU A 467 -19.48 -19.19 -17.91
C LEU A 467 -18.60 -20.44 -17.84
N GLU A 468 -19.18 -21.64 -17.65
CA GLU A 468 -18.41 -22.86 -17.50
C GLU A 468 -17.57 -23.17 -18.76
N GLY A 469 -16.25 -23.22 -18.61
CA GLY A 469 -15.33 -23.48 -19.73
C GLY A 469 -14.98 -22.25 -20.57
N HIS A 470 -15.50 -21.07 -20.23
CA HIS A 470 -15.13 -19.80 -20.84
C HIS A 470 -14.13 -19.05 -19.95
N GLU A 471 -13.06 -18.54 -20.55
CA GLU A 471 -12.10 -17.67 -19.88
C GLU A 471 -12.30 -16.22 -20.35
N PRO A 472 -12.24 -15.23 -19.45
CA PRO A 472 -12.36 -13.85 -19.84
C PRO A 472 -11.16 -13.40 -20.66
N ILE A 473 -11.41 -12.58 -21.69
CA ILE A 473 -10.36 -11.94 -22.50
C ILE A 473 -9.62 -10.85 -21.73
N ALA A 474 -10.25 -10.27 -20.71
CA ALA A 474 -9.64 -9.32 -19.79
C ALA A 474 -10.40 -9.32 -18.45
N ARG A 475 -9.68 -9.07 -17.35
CA ARG A 475 -10.28 -8.77 -16.04
C ARG A 475 -9.83 -7.39 -15.60
N VAL A 476 -10.79 -6.51 -15.33
CA VAL A 476 -10.55 -5.14 -14.85
C VAL A 476 -11.04 -5.02 -13.42
N ARG A 477 -10.21 -4.52 -12.49
CA ARG A 477 -10.57 -4.48 -11.06
C ARG A 477 -11.75 -3.53 -10.79
N ILE A 478 -12.77 -4.01 -10.10
CA ILE A 478 -13.79 -3.15 -9.48
C ILE A 478 -13.23 -2.69 -8.14
N GLN A 479 -12.99 -1.39 -8.00
CA GLN A 479 -12.60 -0.81 -6.72
C GLN A 479 -13.74 0.01 -6.12
N GLY A 480 -13.75 0.08 -4.79
CA GLY A 480 -14.57 1.05 -4.07
C GLY A 480 -14.08 2.49 -4.33
N THR A 481 -15.00 3.41 -4.61
CA THR A 481 -14.69 4.85 -4.80
C THR A 481 -15.31 5.73 -3.73
N THR A 482 -15.88 5.13 -2.68
CA THR A 482 -16.51 5.74 -1.49
C THR A 482 -17.80 6.53 -1.73
N ALA A 483 -18.09 6.91 -2.98
CA ALA A 483 -19.35 7.55 -3.35
C ALA A 483 -19.66 7.37 -4.84
N TRP A 484 -20.95 7.31 -5.18
CA TRP A 484 -21.42 7.22 -6.58
C TRP A 484 -21.01 8.41 -7.46
N GLY A 485 -20.67 9.55 -6.85
CA GLY A 485 -20.19 10.74 -7.56
C GLY A 485 -18.68 10.78 -7.79
N ILE A 486 -17.91 9.89 -7.18
CA ILE A 486 -16.45 9.83 -7.32
C ILE A 486 -16.12 8.78 -8.37
N ARG A 487 -15.68 9.24 -9.54
CA ARG A 487 -15.32 8.40 -10.69
C ARG A 487 -13.84 8.15 -10.74
N LYS A 488 -13.47 6.93 -11.08
CA LYS A 488 -12.09 6.48 -11.17
C LYS A 488 -11.92 5.45 -12.28
N HIS A 489 -10.69 5.34 -12.75
CA HIS A 489 -10.33 4.43 -13.83
C HIS A 489 -9.48 3.29 -13.32
N THR A 490 -9.85 2.07 -13.70
CA THR A 490 -9.01 0.88 -13.50
C THR A 490 -8.79 0.19 -14.85
N ALA A 491 -7.62 -0.44 -15.02
CA ALA A 491 -7.27 -1.11 -16.26
C ALA A 491 -7.05 -2.63 -16.06
N GLY A 492 -7.40 -3.40 -17.09
CA GLY A 492 -7.18 -4.84 -17.21
C GLY A 492 -6.56 -5.20 -18.57
N ALA A 493 -5.56 -6.07 -18.59
CA ALA A 493 -4.85 -6.40 -19.82
C ALA A 493 -5.68 -7.40 -20.62
N ILE A 494 -5.62 -7.29 -21.95
CA ILE A 494 -6.22 -8.28 -22.83
C ILE A 494 -5.24 -9.47 -22.92
N THR A 495 -5.67 -10.65 -22.48
CA THR A 495 -4.83 -11.85 -22.36
C THR A 495 -5.05 -12.87 -23.48
N GLY A 496 -6.06 -12.67 -24.33
CA GLY A 496 -6.36 -13.48 -25.50
C GLY A 496 -6.13 -12.73 -26.82
N ASP A 497 -6.40 -13.41 -27.95
CA ASP A 497 -6.48 -12.76 -29.26
C ASP A 497 -7.84 -12.09 -29.40
N LEU A 498 -7.88 -10.75 -29.43
CA LEU A 498 -9.07 -9.96 -29.69
C LEU A 498 -8.98 -9.38 -31.09
N SER A 499 -9.21 -10.20 -32.10
CA SER A 499 -9.17 -9.81 -33.51
C SER A 499 -10.38 -10.32 -34.28
N GLY A 500 -10.82 -9.57 -35.27
CA GLY A 500 -12.03 -9.86 -36.03
C GLY A 500 -13.30 -9.45 -35.31
N LYS A 501 -14.39 -10.10 -35.68
CA LYS A 501 -15.75 -9.75 -35.24
C LYS A 501 -16.22 -10.63 -34.10
N HIS A 502 -16.60 -10.01 -33.00
CA HIS A 502 -17.08 -10.69 -31.80
C HIS A 502 -18.26 -9.93 -31.18
N ASP A 503 -19.08 -10.63 -30.43
CA ASP A 503 -19.90 -9.97 -29.43
C ASP A 503 -19.13 -9.80 -28.12
N LEU A 504 -19.57 -8.87 -27.26
CA LEU A 504 -18.86 -8.54 -26.03
C LEU A 504 -19.78 -8.58 -24.83
N TYR A 505 -19.38 -9.35 -23.83
CA TYR A 505 -20.07 -9.46 -22.55
C TYR A 505 -19.19 -8.94 -21.42
N ILE A 506 -19.80 -8.24 -20.47
CA ILE A 506 -19.15 -7.75 -19.25
C ILE A 506 -19.90 -8.33 -18.06
N VAL A 507 -19.20 -9.11 -17.25
CA VAL A 507 -19.75 -9.75 -16.05
C VAL A 507 -19.14 -9.13 -14.82
N TYR A 508 -19.98 -8.70 -13.88
CA TYR A 508 -19.52 -8.18 -12.60
C TYR A 508 -19.34 -9.35 -11.64
N ASN A 509 -18.10 -9.61 -11.26
CA ASN A 509 -17.73 -10.69 -10.37
C ASN A 509 -17.27 -10.11 -9.03
N ILE A 510 -18.18 -10.02 -8.06
CA ILE A 510 -17.93 -9.44 -6.73
C ILE A 510 -18.23 -10.50 -5.68
N LYS A 511 -17.18 -11.21 -5.24
CA LYS A 511 -17.28 -12.42 -4.43
C LYS A 511 -17.48 -12.14 -2.95
N ASN A 512 -17.02 -11.00 -2.47
CA ASN A 512 -17.02 -10.64 -1.06
C ASN A 512 -18.29 -9.91 -0.60
N ASP A 513 -19.06 -9.32 -1.51
CA ASP A 513 -20.33 -8.65 -1.21
C ASP A 513 -21.31 -8.81 -2.39
N ALA A 514 -22.27 -9.72 -2.25
CA ALA A 514 -23.26 -10.01 -3.28
C ALA A 514 -24.22 -8.84 -3.58
N SER A 515 -24.30 -7.85 -2.69
CA SER A 515 -25.14 -6.65 -2.85
C SER A 515 -24.38 -5.47 -3.45
N ALA A 516 -23.05 -5.51 -3.46
CA ALA A 516 -22.24 -4.44 -4.01
C ALA A 516 -22.25 -4.45 -5.53
N GLY A 517 -22.14 -3.26 -6.10
CA GLY A 517 -22.02 -3.01 -7.54
C GLY A 517 -21.19 -1.78 -7.83
N ALA A 518 -21.05 -1.46 -9.11
CA ALA A 518 -20.37 -0.26 -9.61
C ALA A 518 -21.15 0.36 -10.77
N ASN A 519 -21.24 1.68 -10.78
CA ASN A 519 -21.76 2.42 -11.91
C ASN A 519 -20.67 2.52 -12.97
N VAL A 520 -20.98 2.19 -14.24
CA VAL A 520 -20.04 2.31 -15.36
C VAL A 520 -20.49 3.45 -16.28
N PHE A 521 -19.55 4.33 -16.61
CA PHE A 521 -19.78 5.53 -17.41
C PHE A 521 -19.12 5.44 -18.79
N ASN A 522 -17.91 4.89 -18.86
CA ASN A 522 -17.15 4.71 -20.09
C ASN A 522 -16.29 3.44 -20.02
N ILE A 523 -16.02 2.86 -21.18
CA ILE A 523 -15.06 1.78 -21.37
C ILE A 523 -14.11 2.21 -22.48
N TYR A 524 -12.82 1.95 -22.32
CA TYR A 524 -11.81 2.30 -23.29
C TYR A 524 -11.04 1.05 -23.70
N PHE A 525 -10.87 0.84 -25.01
CA PHE A 525 -9.98 -0.16 -25.56
C PHE A 525 -8.70 0.54 -25.99
N ASP A 526 -7.62 0.24 -25.28
CA ASP A 526 -6.33 0.88 -25.48
C ASP A 526 -5.42 0.02 -26.36
N LYS A 527 -4.60 0.67 -27.17
CA LYS A 527 -3.54 0.02 -27.98
C LYS A 527 -2.24 -0.11 -27.20
N GLU A 528 -2.13 0.59 -26.07
CA GLU A 528 -1.02 0.45 -25.15
C GLU A 528 -1.26 -0.76 -24.24
N ASP A 529 -0.20 -1.57 -24.08
CA ASP A 529 -0.19 -2.60 -23.04
C ASP A 529 -0.45 -1.94 -21.69
N ILE A 530 -1.07 -2.68 -20.78
CA ILE A 530 -0.96 -2.28 -19.37
C ILE A 530 0.50 -2.34 -19.06
N THR A 531 1.12 -1.18 -18.90
CA THR A 531 2.46 -1.09 -18.35
C THR A 531 2.39 -1.67 -16.94
N GLY A 532 2.63 -2.97 -16.86
CA GLY A 532 3.17 -3.64 -15.67
C GLY A 532 4.61 -3.21 -15.41
N VAL A 533 5.08 -2.19 -16.14
CA VAL A 533 6.28 -1.41 -15.90
C VAL A 533 5.93 -0.21 -15.04
N GLN A 534 6.22 -0.34 -13.75
CA GLN A 534 6.26 0.80 -12.86
C GLN A 534 7.70 1.31 -12.84
N ASN A 535 7.92 2.54 -13.31
CA ASN A 535 9.19 3.21 -13.07
C ASN A 535 9.24 3.62 -11.59
N ILE A 536 10.26 3.15 -10.89
CA ILE A 536 10.42 3.39 -9.45
C ILE A 536 11.57 4.38 -9.15
N SER A 537 12.20 4.96 -10.18
CA SER A 537 13.20 6.03 -10.02
C SER A 537 13.16 7.03 -11.18
N ALA A 538 14.06 8.01 -11.22
CA ALA A 538 14.15 8.93 -12.37
C ALA A 538 14.57 8.18 -13.65
N ASP A 539 13.99 8.53 -14.79
CA ASP A 539 14.32 7.91 -16.08
C ASP A 539 15.73 8.23 -16.56
N VAL A 540 16.36 7.27 -17.25
CA VAL A 540 17.54 7.50 -18.08
C VAL A 540 17.07 7.92 -19.46
N LYS A 541 17.51 9.09 -19.93
CA LYS A 541 17.09 9.63 -21.24
C LYS A 541 17.44 8.67 -22.38
N GLY A 542 16.44 8.37 -23.21
CA GLY A 542 16.59 7.50 -24.37
C GLY A 542 16.62 6.01 -24.04
N VAL A 543 16.11 5.61 -22.87
CA VAL A 543 15.89 4.22 -22.48
C VAL A 543 14.39 3.97 -22.29
N GLU A 544 13.91 2.84 -22.80
CA GLU A 544 12.54 2.37 -22.64
C GLU A 544 12.57 0.89 -22.26
N VAL A 545 11.78 0.51 -21.25
CA VAL A 545 11.71 -0.86 -20.72
C VAL A 545 10.26 -1.34 -20.70
N TYR A 546 10.01 -2.53 -21.24
CA TYR A 546 8.68 -3.13 -21.31
C TYR A 546 8.76 -4.66 -21.32
N ALA A 547 7.63 -5.33 -21.13
CA ALA A 547 7.50 -6.77 -21.34
C ALA A 547 6.73 -7.06 -22.63
N SER A 548 7.17 -8.05 -23.39
CA SER A 548 6.46 -8.50 -24.59
C SER A 548 6.82 -9.95 -24.91
N ASN A 549 5.84 -10.77 -25.31
CA ASN A 549 6.03 -12.17 -25.72
C ASN A 549 6.82 -13.04 -24.73
N GLY A 550 6.56 -12.91 -23.42
CA GLY A 550 7.30 -13.64 -22.38
C GLY A 550 8.76 -13.20 -22.24
N LYS A 551 9.10 -11.97 -22.64
CA LYS A 551 10.46 -11.41 -22.56
C LYS A 551 10.44 -10.00 -21.99
N ILE A 552 11.55 -9.61 -21.39
CA ILE A 552 11.84 -8.23 -21.02
C ILE A 552 12.57 -7.57 -22.18
N MET A 553 12.14 -6.38 -22.55
CA MET A 553 12.66 -5.59 -23.66
C MET A 553 13.29 -4.32 -23.12
N VAL A 554 14.51 -4.02 -23.54
CA VAL A 554 15.22 -2.76 -23.24
C VAL A 554 15.62 -2.11 -24.55
N ASN A 555 14.91 -1.04 -24.91
CA ASN A 555 15.28 -0.16 -26.01
C ASN A 555 16.18 0.93 -25.47
N THR A 556 17.34 1.16 -26.10
CA THR A 556 18.25 2.22 -25.68
C THR A 556 18.91 2.92 -26.86
N VAL A 557 19.10 4.24 -26.78
CA VAL A 557 19.80 5.01 -27.82
C VAL A 557 21.32 4.90 -27.67
N ASN A 558 21.82 4.78 -26.44
CA ASN A 558 23.25 4.61 -26.12
C ASN A 558 23.50 3.30 -25.36
N PRO A 559 24.71 2.75 -25.35
CA PRO A 559 25.00 1.57 -24.54
C PRO A 559 24.74 1.83 -23.05
N VAL A 560 24.02 0.93 -22.39
CA VAL A 560 23.71 1.03 -20.95
C VAL A 560 23.98 -0.29 -20.26
N LYS A 561 24.37 -0.24 -18.99
CA LYS A 561 24.44 -1.45 -18.15
C LYS A 561 23.02 -1.84 -17.76
N VAL A 562 22.65 -3.08 -18.06
CA VAL A 562 21.36 -3.68 -17.70
C VAL A 562 21.60 -4.79 -16.69
N THR A 563 20.88 -4.74 -15.58
CA THR A 563 20.79 -5.85 -14.64
C THR A 563 19.33 -6.23 -14.43
N VAL A 564 19.00 -7.48 -14.72
CA VAL A 564 17.66 -8.04 -14.52
C VAL A 564 17.70 -8.93 -13.30
N TYR A 565 16.85 -8.64 -12.32
CA TYR A 565 16.67 -9.43 -11.11
C TYR A 565 15.34 -10.17 -11.14
N THR A 566 15.34 -11.40 -10.65
CA THR A 566 14.09 -12.04 -10.20
C THR A 566 13.51 -11.25 -9.03
N LEU A 567 12.22 -11.43 -8.75
CA LEU A 567 11.57 -10.94 -7.52
C LEU A 567 12.29 -11.35 -6.22
N SER A 568 13.05 -12.46 -6.24
CA SER A 568 13.85 -12.94 -5.10
C SER A 568 15.23 -12.27 -4.98
N GLY A 569 15.51 -11.22 -5.77
CA GLY A 569 16.77 -10.47 -5.71
C GLY A 569 17.97 -11.16 -6.36
N ALA A 570 17.78 -12.34 -6.98
CA ALA A 570 18.84 -13.01 -7.73
C ALA A 570 19.03 -12.33 -9.09
N ALA A 571 20.26 -11.90 -9.39
CA ALA A 571 20.60 -11.38 -10.70
C ALA A 571 20.52 -12.51 -11.75
N MET A 572 19.57 -12.41 -12.69
CA MET A 572 19.45 -13.34 -13.82
C MET A 572 20.35 -12.95 -14.97
N TYR A 573 20.42 -11.64 -15.25
CA TYR A 573 21.24 -11.09 -16.31
C TYR A 573 21.98 -9.88 -15.78
N GLU A 574 23.27 -9.78 -16.11
CA GLU A 574 24.07 -8.58 -15.93
C GLU A 574 24.92 -8.40 -17.19
N THR A 575 24.58 -7.38 -17.99
CA THR A 575 25.24 -7.16 -19.28
C THR A 575 25.24 -5.68 -19.66
N VAL A 576 25.95 -5.35 -20.74
CA VAL A 576 25.85 -4.04 -21.39
C VAL A 576 24.97 -4.21 -22.62
N ALA A 577 23.80 -3.57 -22.60
CA ALA A 577 22.90 -3.48 -23.76
C ALA A 577 23.50 -2.52 -24.78
N SER A 578 23.53 -2.92 -26.06
CA SER A 578 23.92 -2.05 -27.16
C SER A 578 22.75 -1.13 -27.57
N SER A 579 23.04 -0.04 -28.28
CA SER A 579 22.02 0.79 -28.91
C SER A 579 21.06 -0.05 -29.77
N GLY A 580 19.75 0.20 -29.66
CA GLY A 580 18.67 -0.57 -30.27
C GLY A 580 17.90 -1.41 -29.26
N THR A 581 17.14 -2.39 -29.77
CA THR A 581 16.30 -3.29 -28.97
C THR A 581 17.10 -4.47 -28.43
N ASN A 582 17.09 -4.65 -27.12
CA ASN A 582 17.74 -5.76 -26.42
C ASN A 582 16.68 -6.60 -25.70
N THR A 583 16.81 -7.92 -25.74
CA THR A 583 15.79 -8.85 -25.23
C THR A 583 16.37 -9.79 -24.18
N TYR A 584 15.61 -10.02 -23.11
CA TYR A 584 15.98 -10.91 -22.01
C TYR A 584 14.87 -11.92 -21.76
N ASP A 585 15.19 -13.21 -21.87
CA ASP A 585 14.21 -14.29 -21.63
C ASP A 585 13.87 -14.36 -20.15
N ALA A 586 12.58 -14.34 -19.83
CA ALA A 586 12.07 -14.34 -18.47
C ALA A 586 10.79 -15.18 -18.40
N ALA A 587 10.65 -16.04 -17.38
CA ALA A 587 9.40 -16.74 -17.16
C ALA A 587 8.27 -15.77 -16.76
N SER A 588 7.02 -16.18 -16.82
CA SER A 588 5.90 -15.37 -16.28
C SER A 588 6.16 -15.01 -14.81
N GLY A 589 6.04 -13.73 -14.46
CA GLY A 589 6.34 -13.18 -13.12
C GLY A 589 6.79 -11.72 -13.15
N PHE A 590 6.96 -11.11 -11.97
CA PHE A 590 7.59 -9.77 -11.89
C PHE A 590 9.11 -9.86 -11.85
N TYR A 591 9.74 -8.83 -12.39
CA TYR A 591 11.19 -8.66 -12.47
C TYR A 591 11.55 -7.21 -12.15
N ILE A 592 12.76 -7.01 -11.63
CA ILE A 592 13.33 -5.67 -11.49
C ILE A 592 14.40 -5.50 -12.55
N VAL A 593 14.29 -4.47 -13.37
CA VAL A 593 15.26 -4.12 -14.40
C VAL A 593 15.95 -2.83 -13.98
N LYS A 594 17.25 -2.92 -13.73
CA LYS A 594 18.10 -1.81 -13.34
C LYS A 594 18.94 -1.38 -14.54
N ILE A 595 18.90 -0.09 -14.85
CA ILE A 595 19.64 0.53 -15.94
C ILE A 595 20.64 1.52 -15.36
N THR A 596 21.88 1.49 -15.84
CA THR A 596 22.89 2.50 -15.52
C THR A 596 23.54 3.00 -16.80
N ASP A 597 23.49 4.32 -17.01
CA ASP A 597 24.16 4.94 -18.17
C ASP A 597 25.66 5.17 -17.92
N GLU A 598 26.36 5.66 -18.94
CA GLU A 598 27.79 5.99 -18.88
C GLU A 598 28.16 7.08 -17.86
N ASN A 599 27.18 7.91 -17.46
CA ASN A 599 27.36 8.99 -16.49
C ASN A 599 27.02 8.54 -15.05
N GLY A 600 26.60 7.28 -14.87
CA GLY A 600 26.21 6.73 -13.58
C GLY A 600 24.76 7.05 -13.18
N ASN A 601 23.94 7.61 -14.07
CA ASN A 601 22.52 7.83 -13.80
C ASN A 601 21.79 6.49 -13.77
N LEU A 602 20.84 6.38 -12.83
CA LEU A 602 20.17 5.13 -12.53
C LEU A 602 18.67 5.21 -12.78
N ALA A 603 18.16 4.27 -13.60
CA ALA A 603 16.73 4.01 -13.71
C ALA A 603 16.40 2.59 -13.27
N THR A 604 15.28 2.41 -12.58
CA THR A 604 14.82 1.09 -12.11
C THR A 604 13.36 0.89 -12.45
N TYR A 605 13.07 -0.24 -13.08
CA TYR A 605 11.75 -0.59 -13.60
C TYR A 605 11.30 -1.88 -12.93
N LYS A 606 10.09 -1.90 -12.37
CA LYS A 606 9.40 -3.13 -12.00
C LYS A 606 8.60 -3.60 -13.18
N VAL A 607 8.92 -4.75 -13.77
CA VAL A 607 8.36 -5.25 -15.02
C VAL A 607 7.59 -6.55 -14.76
N LEU A 608 6.30 -6.58 -15.07
CA LEU A 608 5.51 -7.82 -15.11
C LEU A 608 5.64 -8.49 -16.49
N VAL A 609 6.28 -9.66 -16.54
CA VAL A 609 6.30 -10.53 -17.72
C VAL A 609 5.16 -11.53 -17.56
N LYS A 610 4.26 -11.63 -18.54
CA LYS A 610 3.10 -12.53 -18.49
C LYS A 610 3.33 -13.79 -19.29
#